data_AF-A0A6A7BUZ3-F1
#
_entry.id   AF-A0A6A7BUZ3-F1
#
_cell.length_a   1.000
_cell.length_b   1.000
_cell.length_c   1.000
_cell.angle_alpha   90.00
_cell.angle_beta   90.00
_cell.angle_gamma   90.00
#
_symmetry.space_group_name_H-M   'P 1'
#
loop_
_entity.id
_entity.type
_entity.pdbx_description
1 polymer ?
#
loop_
_entity_poly.entity_id
_entity_poly.type
_entity_poly.pdbx_seq_one_letter_code
_entity_poly.pdbx_strand_id
1 'polypeptide(L)'
;MSARVGSISDNRIGGWYSYRSSKAALNQITKTFDLHLKTVAGDRAVAVAMHPGTVKTGLSEGFWGNVAEDKLFEPEFAAEKLMNVINRLKVEQRGRCWDWKGEEILP
;
A
#
# COMPACT_ATOMS: atom_id res chain seq x y z
N MET A 1 -3.33 5.40 0.13
CA MET A 1 -3.02 4.29 1.05
C MET A 1 -3.74 3.02 0.62
N SER A 2 -2.97 2.04 0.13
CA SER A 2 -3.47 0.71 -0.25
C SER A 2 -3.39 -0.27 0.93
N ALA A 3 -3.75 -1.53 0.68
CA ALA A 3 -3.63 -2.61 1.64
C ALA A 3 -3.28 -3.90 0.90
N ARG A 4 -2.56 -4.82 1.57
CA ARG A 4 -2.20 -6.12 0.98
C ARG A 4 -3.43 -6.93 0.53
N VAL A 5 -4.58 -6.73 1.17
CA VAL A 5 -5.86 -7.35 0.77
C VAL A 5 -6.42 -6.86 -0.58
N GLY A 6 -5.87 -5.79 -1.15
CA GLY A 6 -6.15 -5.33 -2.52
C GLY A 6 -5.36 -6.08 -3.60
N SER A 7 -4.45 -6.98 -3.22
CA SER A 7 -3.81 -7.93 -4.13
C SER A 7 -4.72 -9.13 -4.38
N ILE A 8 -4.99 -9.38 -5.65
CA ILE A 8 -5.60 -10.57 -6.22
C ILE A 8 -4.64 -11.76 -6.09
N SER A 9 -3.32 -11.58 -6.35
CA SER A 9 -2.33 -12.66 -6.20
C SER A 9 -2.24 -13.19 -4.76
N ASP A 10 -2.32 -12.31 -3.76
CA ASP A 10 -2.28 -12.68 -2.33
C ASP A 10 -3.66 -13.16 -1.80
N ASN A 11 -4.73 -13.05 -2.60
CA ASN A 11 -6.06 -13.41 -2.11
C ASN A 11 -6.23 -14.94 -2.04
N ARG A 12 -6.27 -15.47 -0.80
CA ARG A 12 -6.49 -16.90 -0.50
C ARG A 12 -7.69 -17.17 0.40
N ILE A 13 -8.30 -16.11 0.96
CA ILE A 13 -9.27 -16.21 2.07
C ILE A 13 -10.63 -15.60 1.70
N GLY A 14 -10.70 -14.68 0.73
CA GLY A 14 -11.95 -14.01 0.36
C GLY A 14 -12.47 -13.01 1.41
N GLY A 15 -13.80 -12.80 1.42
CA GLY A 15 -14.49 -11.84 2.28
C GLY A 15 -14.15 -10.36 2.01
N TRP A 16 -14.75 -9.45 2.78
CA TRP A 16 -14.43 -8.01 2.74
C TRP A 16 -14.55 -7.41 1.32
N TYR A 17 -15.52 -7.88 0.52
CA TYR A 17 -15.61 -7.63 -0.92
C TYR A 17 -15.43 -6.16 -1.30
N SER A 18 -16.20 -5.26 -0.68
CA SER A 18 -16.13 -3.82 -0.97
C SER A 18 -14.78 -3.22 -0.59
N TYR A 19 -14.22 -3.63 0.56
CA TYR A 19 -12.91 -3.13 0.99
C TYR A 19 -11.80 -3.61 0.06
N ARG A 20 -11.74 -4.92 -0.24
CA ARG A 20 -10.75 -5.49 -1.17
C ARG A 20 -10.87 -4.87 -2.55
N SER A 21 -12.09 -4.76 -3.09
CA SER A 21 -12.36 -4.13 -4.38
C SER A 21 -11.86 -2.68 -4.40
N SER A 22 -12.15 -1.89 -3.35
CA SER A 22 -11.65 -0.51 -3.26
C SER A 22 -10.12 -0.42 -3.26
N LYS A 23 -9.43 -1.37 -2.62
CA LYS A 23 -7.96 -1.41 -2.56
C LYS A 23 -7.34 -1.89 -3.87
N ALA A 24 -7.95 -2.86 -4.54
CA ALA A 24 -7.56 -3.28 -5.88
C ALA A 24 -7.77 -2.14 -6.90
N ALA A 25 -8.91 -1.44 -6.85
CA ALA A 25 -9.18 -0.27 -7.68
C ALA A 25 -8.15 0.85 -7.44
N LEU A 26 -7.75 1.11 -6.19
CA LEU A 26 -6.70 2.07 -5.88
C LEU A 26 -5.34 1.68 -6.52
N ASN A 27 -5.00 0.40 -6.54
CA ASN A 27 -3.78 -0.08 -7.21
C ASN A 27 -3.85 0.21 -8.73
N GLN A 28 -5.00 -0.05 -9.36
CA GLN A 28 -5.22 0.26 -10.78
C GLN A 28 -5.14 1.77 -11.08
N ILE A 29 -5.75 2.61 -10.22
CA ILE A 29 -5.67 4.07 -10.32
C ILE A 29 -4.22 4.53 -10.22
N THR A 30 -3.46 4.00 -9.25
CA THR A 30 -2.05 4.34 -9.05
C THR A 30 -1.24 4.02 -10.31
N LYS A 31 -1.39 2.82 -10.86
CA LYS A 31 -0.67 2.40 -12.07
C LYS A 31 -1.02 3.30 -13.26
N THR A 32 -2.31 3.56 -13.46
CA THR A 32 -2.81 4.37 -14.58
C THR A 32 -2.31 5.82 -14.45
N PHE A 33 -2.40 6.40 -13.26
CA PHE A 33 -1.96 7.76 -13.02
C PHE A 33 -0.43 7.90 -13.16
N ASP A 34 0.34 6.92 -12.69
CA ASP A 34 1.79 6.94 -12.88
C ASP A 34 2.20 6.90 -14.36
N LEU A 35 1.51 6.10 -15.18
CA LEU A 35 1.74 6.09 -16.63
C LEU A 35 1.42 7.45 -17.27
N HIS A 36 0.35 8.11 -16.81
CA HIS A 36 0.05 9.48 -17.23
C HIS A 36 1.17 10.45 -16.81
N LEU A 37 1.61 10.40 -15.56
CA LEU A 37 2.71 11.23 -15.04
C LEU A 37 4.01 11.02 -15.84
N LYS A 38 4.31 9.79 -16.24
CA LYS A 38 5.47 9.50 -17.09
C LYS A 38 5.42 10.28 -18.40
N THR A 39 4.24 10.35 -19.02
CA THR A 39 4.04 11.08 -20.29
C THR A 39 4.14 12.60 -20.11
N VAL A 40 3.53 13.16 -19.06
CA VAL A 40 3.43 14.63 -18.90
C VAL A 40 4.58 15.26 -18.11
N ALA A 41 5.25 14.50 -17.25
CA ALA A 41 6.28 15.00 -16.33
C ALA A 41 7.61 14.24 -16.42
N GLY A 42 7.69 13.14 -17.17
CA GLY A 42 8.88 12.29 -17.25
C GLY A 42 9.20 11.66 -15.89
N ASP A 43 10.43 11.88 -15.44
CA ASP A 43 10.94 11.34 -14.18
C ASP A 43 10.85 12.34 -13.02
N ARG A 44 10.27 13.52 -13.25
CA ARG A 44 10.07 14.55 -12.22
C ARG A 44 8.90 14.23 -11.27
N ALA A 45 8.04 13.28 -11.64
CA ALA A 45 6.91 12.85 -10.84
C ALA A 45 6.63 11.36 -11.00
N VAL A 46 6.33 10.70 -9.88
CA VAL A 46 5.94 9.29 -9.81
C VAL A 46 4.72 9.15 -8.91
N ALA A 47 3.86 8.18 -9.22
CA ALA A 47 2.81 7.75 -8.30
C ALA A 47 3.10 6.33 -7.79
N VAL A 48 2.90 6.11 -6.49
CA VAL A 48 3.06 4.80 -5.84
C VAL A 48 1.96 4.57 -4.83
N ALA A 49 1.61 3.31 -4.61
CA ALA A 49 0.69 2.89 -3.58
C ALA A 49 1.47 2.33 -2.40
N MET A 50 1.01 2.61 -1.18
CA MET A 50 1.69 2.22 0.05
C MET A 50 0.74 1.46 0.98
N HIS A 51 1.21 0.35 1.55
CA HIS A 51 0.54 -0.41 2.61
C HIS A 51 1.31 -0.25 3.94
N PRO A 52 0.70 0.34 4.97
CA PRO A 52 1.40 0.67 6.22
C PRO A 52 1.53 -0.52 7.19
N GLY A 53 1.01 -1.70 6.85
CA GLY A 53 0.69 -2.73 7.83
C GLY A 53 -0.63 -2.43 8.55
N THR A 54 -0.85 -3.06 9.70
CA THR A 54 -2.01 -2.77 10.55
C THR A 54 -1.60 -1.73 11.59
N VAL A 55 -2.25 -0.57 11.57
CA VAL A 55 -1.87 0.60 12.38
C VAL A 55 -2.99 0.93 13.34
N LYS A 56 -2.67 1.17 14.63
CA LYS A 56 -3.61 1.57 15.69
C LYS A 56 -4.30 2.89 15.35
N THR A 57 -5.41 2.76 14.65
CA THR A 57 -6.29 3.84 14.20
C THR A 57 -7.74 3.42 14.41
N GLY A 58 -8.67 4.37 14.42
CA GLY A 58 -10.10 4.07 14.54
C GLY A 58 -10.63 3.11 13.46
N LEU A 59 -10.02 3.09 12.26
CA LEU A 59 -10.38 2.13 11.21
C LEU A 59 -10.09 0.67 11.60
N SER A 60 -9.03 0.46 12.38
CA SER A 60 -8.48 -0.86 12.71
C SER A 60 -8.89 -1.39 14.08
N GLU A 61 -9.48 -0.54 14.92
CA GLU A 61 -9.72 -0.79 16.35
C GLU A 61 -10.47 -2.10 16.61
N GLY A 62 -11.57 -2.32 15.86
CA GLY A 62 -12.36 -3.56 15.96
C GLY A 62 -11.63 -4.84 15.50
N PHE A 63 -10.41 -4.72 14.98
CA PHE A 63 -9.64 -5.85 14.45
C PHE A 63 -8.33 -6.10 15.21
N TRP A 64 -7.98 -5.28 16.20
CA TRP A 64 -6.71 -5.41 16.94
C TRP A 64 -6.53 -6.78 17.58
N GLY A 65 -7.60 -7.38 18.12
CA GLY A 65 -7.54 -8.71 18.73
C GLY A 65 -7.21 -9.86 17.77
N ASN A 66 -7.32 -9.65 16.45
CA ASN A 66 -6.99 -10.64 15.43
C ASN A 66 -5.58 -10.46 14.84
N VAL A 67 -4.82 -9.49 15.36
CA VAL A 67 -3.51 -9.10 14.83
C VAL A 67 -2.46 -9.53 15.86
N ALA A 68 -1.42 -10.22 15.40
CA ALA A 68 -0.29 -10.55 16.26
C ALA A 68 0.33 -9.26 16.83
N GLU A 69 0.75 -9.29 18.09
CA GLU A 69 1.18 -8.09 18.82
C GLU A 69 2.36 -7.38 18.12
N ASP A 70 3.26 -8.16 17.50
CA ASP A 70 4.40 -7.69 16.70
C ASP A 70 4.01 -7.12 15.31
N LYS A 71 2.73 -7.18 14.94
CA LYS A 71 2.17 -6.72 13.65
C LYS A 71 1.12 -5.63 13.80
N LEU A 72 0.90 -5.13 15.02
CA LEU A 72 0.02 -4.01 15.30
C LEU A 72 0.86 -2.77 15.64
N PHE A 73 0.94 -1.83 14.70
CA PHE A 73 1.87 -0.71 14.76
C PHE A 73 1.26 0.55 15.35
N GLU A 74 2.08 1.34 16.03
CA GLU A 74 1.78 2.74 16.31
C GLU A 74 1.82 3.59 15.02
N PRO A 75 1.00 4.65 14.91
CA PRO A 75 1.01 5.54 13.75
C PRO A 75 2.39 6.10 13.39
N GLU A 76 3.19 6.48 14.38
CA GLU A 76 4.51 7.07 14.21
C GLU A 76 5.47 6.06 13.59
N PHE A 77 5.45 4.80 14.06
CA PHE A 77 6.25 3.73 13.48
C PHE A 77 5.87 3.48 12.02
N ALA A 78 4.57 3.39 11.73
CA ALA A 78 4.10 3.20 10.36
C ALA A 78 4.54 4.34 9.44
N ALA A 79 4.39 5.59 9.88
CA ALA A 79 4.83 6.77 9.13
C ALA A 79 6.35 6.74 8.85
N GLU A 80 7.17 6.44 9.86
CA GLU A 80 8.62 6.33 9.72
C GLU A 80 8.99 5.25 8.69
N LYS A 81 8.36 4.07 8.75
CA LYS A 81 8.60 2.99 7.78
C LYS A 81 8.21 3.38 6.36
N LEU A 82 7.05 4.01 6.18
CA LEU A 82 6.63 4.48 4.85
C LEU A 82 7.58 5.53 4.27
N MET A 83 8.04 6.48 5.09
CA MET A 83 9.02 7.48 4.66
C MET A 83 10.35 6.84 4.27
N ASN A 84 10.80 5.84 5.03
CA ASN A 84 12.01 5.08 4.69
C ASN A 84 11.89 4.36 3.35
N VAL A 85 10.71 3.79 3.04
CA VAL A 85 10.46 3.18 1.73
C VAL A 85 10.52 4.24 0.64
N ILE A 86 9.77 5.35 0.78
CA ILE A 86 9.75 6.44 -0.21
C ILE A 86 11.16 6.96 -0.51
N ASN A 87 11.98 7.19 0.51
CA ASN A 87 13.35 7.70 0.38
C ASN A 87 14.31 6.74 -0.35
N ARG A 88 13.96 5.45 -0.48
CA ARG A 88 14.77 4.42 -1.13
C ARG A 88 14.24 4.01 -2.50
N LEU A 89 13.03 4.43 -2.86
CA LEU A 89 12.43 4.10 -4.15
C LEU A 89 13.19 4.78 -5.29
N LYS A 90 13.43 4.01 -6.34
CA LYS A 90 13.98 4.49 -7.61
C LYS A 90 12.88 4.70 -8.63
N VAL A 91 13.17 5.46 -9.69
CA VAL A 91 12.18 5.77 -10.73
C VAL A 91 11.67 4.51 -11.44
N GLU A 92 12.47 3.44 -11.54
CA GLU A 92 12.07 2.17 -12.17
C GLU A 92 11.00 1.41 -11.35
N GLN A 93 10.80 1.82 -10.09
CA GLN A 93 9.85 1.26 -9.14
C GLN A 93 8.51 2.03 -9.11
N ARG A 94 8.34 3.00 -10.00
CA ARG A 94 7.11 3.80 -10.16
C ARG A 94 5.87 2.96 -10.51
N GLY A 95 4.69 3.45 -10.12
CA GLY A 95 3.39 2.87 -10.48
C GLY A 95 3.07 1.53 -9.82
N ARG A 96 3.83 1.15 -8.79
CA ARG A 96 3.70 -0.12 -8.04
C ARG A 96 3.16 0.11 -6.63
N CYS A 97 2.82 -0.99 -5.95
CA CYS A 97 2.38 -0.99 -4.56
C CYS A 97 3.49 -1.55 -3.68
N TRP A 98 3.79 -0.87 -2.58
CA TRP A 98 4.85 -1.23 -1.64
C TRP A 98 4.32 -1.35 -0.23
N ASP A 99 4.78 -2.33 0.54
CA ASP A 99 4.51 -2.38 1.96
C ASP A 99 5.56 -1.63 2.79
N TRP A 100 5.29 -1.50 4.09
CA TRP A 100 6.16 -0.84 5.07
C TRP A 100 7.56 -1.46 5.19
N LYS A 101 7.78 -2.69 4.69
CA LYS A 101 9.11 -3.31 4.63
C LYS A 101 9.87 -2.96 3.36
N GLY A 102 9.20 -2.34 2.39
CA GLY A 102 9.74 -2.09 1.06
C GLY A 102 9.57 -3.29 0.11
N GLU A 103 8.72 -4.25 0.46
CA GLU A 103 8.37 -5.37 -0.43
C GLU A 103 7.28 -4.93 -1.41
N GLU A 104 7.40 -5.34 -2.68
CA GLU A 104 6.36 -5.09 -3.68
C GLU A 104 5.13 -5.98 -3.41
N ILE A 105 3.96 -5.36 -3.37
CA ILE A 105 2.67 -6.07 -3.34
C ILE A 105 2.21 -6.24 -4.79
N LEU A 106 2.25 -7.48 -5.27
CA LEU A 106 1.82 -7.82 -6.63
C LEU A 106 0.30 -7.71 -6.79
N PRO A 107 -0.21 -7.46 -8.01
CA PRO A 107 -1.63 -7.39 -8.29
C PRO A 107 -2.42 -8.60 -7.89
#